data_AF-A0A4Z2FUR1-F1
#
_entry.id   AF-A0A4Z2FUR1-F1
#
_cell.length_a   1.000
_cell.length_b   1.000
_cell.length_c   1.000
_cell.angle_alpha   90.00
_cell.angle_beta   90.00
_cell.angle_gamma   90.00
#
_symmetry.space_group_name_H-M   'P 1'
#
loop_
_entity.id
_entity.type
_entity.pdbx_description
1 polymer ?
#
loop_
_entity_poly.entity_id
_entity_poly.type
_entity_poly.pdbx_seq_one_letter_code
_entity_poly.pdbx_strand_id
1 'polypeptide(L)'
;MINMSSVAIVCVLFIASQQASLVLGEACWTQWYDRDSPGGSGDWETLADLRTEHPGKICPSPTAIEFETLNGLSAAATGDVISAQDTTKGFVCKNADQADGKKCSDYRVRFSCPESYCDTDVCWTKWYDRDGPSGDGDWETLSALQAEHPDAICSNPVALEAQTLAGLSVAEAGDVIHKRDPIKGFVCRNKDQPEGKTCSDYRVRFSCPSEFCATHVCWTDWLNRDDPSGSGTGDWECLADYYKERPGVICQYPLGIEAQTQGGKTAAEAGDVIHKMDTTTGFVCLNAEQDGGICYDYEVRFSCPSSFCEKP
;
A
#
# COMPACT_ATOMS: atom_id res chain seq x y z
N MET A 1 48.28 -45.02 50.66
CA MET A 1 48.61 -43.61 50.46
C MET A 1 47.78 -43.09 49.29
N ILE A 2 47.22 -41.90 49.49
CA ILE A 2 46.32 -41.11 48.65
C ILE A 2 46.83 -41.00 47.20
N ASN A 3 45.99 -41.15 46.16
CA ASN A 3 45.33 -40.02 45.50
C ASN A 3 44.44 -40.42 44.30
N MET A 4 43.42 -39.60 44.11
CA MET A 4 42.33 -39.62 43.14
C MET A 4 42.75 -39.16 41.73
N SER A 5 41.80 -39.35 40.80
CA SER A 5 41.46 -38.49 39.65
C SER A 5 42.01 -38.89 38.29
N SER A 6 41.13 -39.40 37.42
CA SER A 6 40.66 -38.70 36.20
C SER A 6 39.97 -39.70 35.26
N VAL A 7 38.64 -39.70 35.24
CA VAL A 7 37.84 -40.38 34.21
C VAL A 7 37.77 -39.45 33.01
N ALA A 8 38.38 -39.86 31.89
CA ALA A 8 38.33 -39.12 30.64
C ALA A 8 36.94 -39.28 30.00
N ILE A 9 36.20 -38.16 29.94
CA ILE A 9 34.96 -38.02 29.17
C ILE A 9 35.36 -37.94 27.69
N VAL A 10 35.11 -39.00 26.94
CA VAL A 10 35.24 -38.97 25.48
C VAL A 10 33.93 -38.41 24.91
N CYS A 11 34.04 -37.20 24.42
CA CYS A 11 32.98 -36.40 23.80
C CYS A 11 32.51 -37.08 22.51
N VAL A 12 31.26 -37.54 22.48
CA VAL A 12 30.58 -37.94 21.24
C VAL A 12 30.29 -36.67 20.45
N LEU A 13 30.95 -36.52 19.30
CA LEU A 13 30.66 -35.50 18.31
C LEU A 13 29.25 -35.76 17.74
N PHE A 14 28.25 -35.07 18.28
CA PHE A 14 26.98 -34.86 17.59
C PHE A 14 27.24 -33.94 16.40
N ILE A 15 27.32 -34.50 15.20
CA ILE A 15 27.21 -33.72 13.96
C ILE A 15 25.73 -33.33 13.86
N ALA A 16 25.38 -32.17 14.40
CA ALA A 16 24.09 -31.55 14.11
C ALA A 16 24.06 -31.20 12.62
N SER A 17 23.21 -31.88 11.85
CA SER A 17 22.90 -31.46 10.50
C SER A 17 22.28 -30.06 10.57
N GLN A 18 23.00 -29.05 10.10
CA GLN A 18 22.36 -27.77 9.78
C GLN A 18 21.43 -28.03 8.59
N GLN A 19 20.15 -28.29 8.87
CA GLN A 19 19.12 -27.93 7.91
C GLN A 19 19.12 -26.41 7.87
N ALA A 20 19.54 -25.86 6.73
CA ALA A 20 19.27 -24.48 6.40
C ALA A 20 17.75 -24.30 6.46
N SER A 21 17.27 -23.73 7.56
CA SER A 21 15.90 -23.27 7.67
C SER A 21 15.77 -22.10 6.70
N LEU A 22 15.26 -22.39 5.50
CA LEU A 22 14.72 -21.36 4.62
C LEU A 22 13.62 -20.68 5.43
N VAL A 23 13.88 -19.44 5.87
CA VAL A 23 12.84 -18.55 6.37
C VAL A 23 11.93 -18.28 5.17
N LEU A 24 10.90 -19.10 4.99
CA LEU A 24 9.79 -18.77 4.12
C LEU A 24 9.11 -17.57 4.78
N GLY A 25 9.33 -16.36 4.25
CA GLY A 25 8.57 -15.18 4.68
C GLY A 25 7.08 -15.50 4.55
N GLU A 26 6.32 -15.23 5.60
CA GLU A 26 4.92 -15.63 5.69
C GLU A 26 4.12 -14.81 4.67
N ALA A 27 3.61 -15.46 3.62
CA ALA A 27 2.88 -14.76 2.57
C ALA A 27 1.42 -14.55 3.00
N CYS A 28 0.84 -13.37 2.76
CA CYS A 28 -0.61 -13.17 2.97
C CYS A 28 -1.40 -13.50 1.71
N TRP A 29 -2.70 -13.70 1.88
CA TRP A 29 -3.63 -13.89 0.79
C TRP A 29 -4.50 -12.65 0.59
N THR A 30 -4.71 -12.27 -0.66
CA THR A 30 -5.76 -11.29 -1.01
C THR A 30 -7.14 -11.85 -0.66
N GLN A 31 -8.16 -10.97 -0.71
CA GLN A 31 -9.54 -11.44 -0.85
C GLN A 31 -9.72 -12.28 -2.12
N TRP A 32 -10.84 -13.00 -2.19
CA TRP A 32 -11.27 -13.68 -3.42
C TRP A 32 -11.80 -12.67 -4.43
N TYR A 33 -11.51 -12.91 -5.70
CA TYR A 33 -11.97 -12.16 -6.86
C TYR A 33 -12.71 -13.09 -7.82
N ASP A 34 -13.79 -12.58 -8.37
CA ASP A 34 -14.70 -13.26 -9.30
C ASP A 34 -15.23 -12.16 -10.23
N ARG A 35 -14.72 -12.16 -11.46
CA ARG A 35 -14.87 -11.05 -12.40
C ARG A 35 -15.59 -11.48 -13.67
N ASP A 36 -15.39 -12.71 -14.11
CA ASP A 36 -16.07 -13.29 -15.27
C ASP A 36 -16.90 -14.49 -14.84
N SER A 37 -17.86 -14.86 -15.68
CA SER A 37 -18.65 -16.08 -15.48
C SER A 37 -18.51 -16.95 -16.73
N PRO A 38 -18.77 -18.26 -16.69
CA PRO A 38 -18.52 -19.21 -17.80
C PRO A 38 -19.40 -19.00 -19.06
N GLY A 39 -20.10 -17.87 -19.15
CA GLY A 39 -20.80 -17.39 -20.33
C GLY A 39 -19.86 -17.16 -21.52
N GLY A 40 -20.40 -17.25 -22.74
CA GLY A 40 -19.60 -17.05 -23.94
C GLY A 40 -18.45 -18.06 -24.09
N SER A 41 -17.22 -17.60 -23.90
CA SER A 41 -16.00 -18.34 -24.28
C SER A 41 -15.34 -19.16 -23.17
N GLY A 42 -15.76 -18.97 -21.91
CA GLY A 42 -15.14 -19.61 -20.76
C GLY A 42 -15.28 -18.72 -19.53
N ASP A 43 -14.50 -19.04 -18.51
CA ASP A 43 -14.36 -18.26 -17.29
C ASP A 43 -12.92 -17.73 -17.19
N TRP A 44 -12.78 -16.41 -17.03
CA TRP A 44 -11.54 -15.65 -17.28
C TRP A 44 -11.19 -14.69 -16.13
N GLU A 45 -10.59 -15.26 -15.09
CA GLU A 45 -10.02 -14.55 -13.95
C GLU A 45 -8.58 -14.11 -14.21
N THR A 46 -8.37 -13.28 -15.25
CA THR A 46 -7.03 -12.85 -15.64
C THR A 46 -6.45 -11.82 -14.66
N LEU A 47 -5.17 -11.97 -14.30
CA LEU A 47 -4.52 -11.07 -13.36
C LEU A 47 -4.47 -9.62 -13.87
N ALA A 48 -4.39 -9.43 -15.19
CA ALA A 48 -4.39 -8.10 -15.81
C ALA A 48 -5.73 -7.38 -15.65
N ASP A 49 -6.84 -8.08 -15.91
CA ASP A 49 -8.19 -7.53 -15.75
C ASP A 49 -8.48 -7.27 -14.27
N LEU A 50 -8.14 -8.23 -13.39
CA LEU A 50 -8.33 -8.09 -11.94
C LEU A 50 -7.57 -6.91 -11.34
N ARG A 51 -6.33 -6.63 -11.79
CA ARG A 51 -5.59 -5.44 -11.34
C ARG A 51 -6.16 -4.13 -11.90
N THR A 52 -6.76 -4.20 -13.09
CA THR A 52 -7.44 -3.04 -13.70
C THR A 52 -8.68 -2.68 -12.89
N GLU A 53 -9.48 -3.67 -12.50
CA GLU A 53 -10.70 -3.50 -11.71
C GLU A 53 -10.42 -3.28 -10.21
N HIS A 54 -9.29 -3.77 -9.69
CA HIS A 54 -8.88 -3.62 -8.29
C HIS A 54 -7.46 -3.05 -8.11
N PRO A 55 -7.26 -1.76 -8.44
CA PRO A 55 -5.94 -1.13 -8.39
C PRO A 55 -5.33 -1.18 -6.98
N GLY A 56 -4.08 -1.66 -6.88
CA GLY A 56 -3.32 -1.72 -5.63
C GLY A 56 -3.87 -2.72 -4.60
N LYS A 57 -4.72 -3.67 -5.01
CA LYS A 57 -5.22 -4.75 -4.13
C LYS A 57 -4.49 -6.07 -4.33
N ILE A 58 -3.82 -6.25 -5.46
CA ILE A 58 -3.01 -7.43 -5.77
C ILE A 58 -1.58 -6.99 -6.04
N CYS A 59 -0.61 -7.54 -5.29
CA CYS A 59 0.81 -7.20 -5.40
C CYS A 59 1.35 -7.36 -6.83
N PRO A 60 2.35 -6.56 -7.26
CA PRO A 60 2.92 -6.64 -8.61
C PRO A 60 3.48 -8.00 -9.00
N SER A 61 3.96 -8.79 -8.03
CA SER A 61 4.51 -10.13 -8.26
C SER A 61 3.98 -11.12 -7.22
N PRO A 62 2.79 -11.73 -7.47
CA PRO A 62 2.24 -12.75 -6.60
C PRO A 62 3.14 -13.97 -6.55
N THR A 63 3.23 -14.57 -5.37
CA THR A 63 4.05 -15.75 -5.10
C THR A 63 3.26 -17.05 -5.30
N ALA A 64 1.92 -16.99 -5.16
CA ALA A 64 1.02 -18.10 -5.44
C ALA A 64 -0.34 -17.61 -5.95
N ILE A 65 -1.10 -18.53 -6.52
CA ILE A 65 -2.50 -18.34 -6.91
C ILE A 65 -3.31 -19.53 -6.36
N GLU A 66 -4.48 -19.23 -5.82
CA GLU A 66 -5.51 -20.21 -5.50
C GLU A 66 -6.77 -19.91 -6.29
N PHE A 67 -7.52 -20.96 -6.61
CA PHE A 67 -8.78 -20.88 -7.33
C PHE A 67 -9.71 -22.00 -6.88
N GLU A 68 -11.00 -21.72 -6.84
CA GLU A 68 -12.05 -22.67 -6.54
C GLU A 68 -13.35 -22.20 -7.19
N THR A 69 -14.32 -23.10 -7.36
CA THR A 69 -15.64 -22.66 -7.78
C THR A 69 -16.30 -21.80 -6.71
N LEU A 70 -17.35 -21.05 -7.06
CA LEU A 70 -18.12 -20.28 -6.06
C LEU A 70 -18.70 -21.14 -4.93
N ASN A 71 -18.81 -22.45 -5.13
CA ASN A 71 -19.24 -23.43 -4.12
C ASN A 71 -18.06 -24.15 -3.43
N GLY A 72 -16.82 -23.71 -3.63
CA GLY A 72 -15.62 -24.25 -2.99
C GLY A 72 -15.12 -25.58 -3.58
N LEU A 73 -15.48 -25.91 -4.82
CA LEU A 73 -14.99 -27.13 -5.48
C LEU A 73 -13.68 -26.86 -6.21
N SER A 74 -12.76 -27.83 -6.17
CA SER A 74 -11.55 -27.80 -7.00
C SER A 74 -11.86 -28.18 -8.45
N ALA A 75 -11.00 -27.76 -9.39
CA ALA A 75 -11.14 -28.16 -10.80
C ALA A 75 -11.10 -29.68 -11.00
N ALA A 76 -10.38 -30.42 -10.15
CA ALA A 76 -10.38 -31.88 -10.20
C ALA A 76 -11.76 -32.47 -9.83
N ALA A 77 -12.48 -31.84 -8.89
CA ALA A 77 -13.81 -32.28 -8.49
C ALA A 77 -14.89 -31.95 -9.53
N THR A 78 -14.74 -30.83 -10.25
CA THR A 78 -15.65 -30.46 -11.35
C THR A 78 -15.34 -31.23 -12.63
N GLY A 79 -14.09 -31.71 -12.79
CA GLY A 79 -13.60 -32.31 -14.02
C GLY A 79 -13.37 -31.30 -15.14
N ASP A 80 -13.17 -30.02 -14.81
CA ASP A 80 -12.84 -28.98 -15.79
C ASP A 80 -11.35 -29.06 -16.18
N VAL A 81 -11.09 -28.83 -17.46
CA VAL A 81 -9.73 -28.68 -18.00
C VAL A 81 -9.34 -27.21 -17.89
N ILE A 82 -8.36 -26.92 -17.04
CA ILE A 82 -7.87 -25.54 -16.80
C ILE A 82 -6.79 -25.18 -17.81
N SER A 83 -7.02 -24.12 -18.58
CA SER A 83 -6.13 -23.67 -19.65
C SER A 83 -4.92 -22.89 -19.12
N ALA A 84 -5.07 -22.15 -18.01
CA ALA A 84 -3.98 -21.46 -17.33
C ALA A 84 -4.27 -21.28 -15.84
N GLN A 85 -3.24 -21.39 -15.00
CA GLN A 85 -3.26 -21.15 -13.55
C GLN A 85 -1.86 -20.77 -13.08
N ASP A 86 -1.52 -19.48 -13.18
CA ASP A 86 -0.20 -19.00 -12.77
C ASP A 86 -0.25 -17.54 -12.32
N THR A 87 0.80 -17.11 -11.61
CA THR A 87 0.88 -15.77 -11.01
C THR A 87 1.16 -14.65 -12.01
N THR A 88 1.25 -14.96 -13.31
CA THR A 88 1.46 -13.97 -14.39
C THR A 88 0.21 -13.77 -15.22
N LYS A 89 -0.55 -14.83 -15.49
CA LYS A 89 -1.79 -14.80 -16.29
C LYS A 89 -3.03 -14.71 -15.42
N GLY A 90 -3.01 -15.25 -14.20
CA GLY A 90 -4.21 -15.51 -13.40
C GLY A 90 -4.75 -16.92 -13.67
N PHE A 91 -6.06 -17.04 -13.75
CA PHE A 91 -6.76 -18.30 -14.02
C PHE A 91 -7.62 -18.19 -15.28
N VAL A 92 -7.63 -19.26 -16.08
CA VAL A 92 -8.43 -19.34 -17.30
C VAL A 92 -8.98 -20.74 -17.48
N CYS A 93 -10.30 -20.86 -17.57
CA CYS A 93 -11.00 -22.04 -18.06
C CYS A 93 -11.70 -21.69 -19.38
N LYS A 94 -11.42 -22.41 -20.46
CA LYS A 94 -12.10 -22.17 -21.75
C LYS A 94 -13.17 -23.22 -22.02
N ASN A 95 -14.36 -22.78 -22.44
CA ASN A 95 -15.43 -23.67 -22.87
C ASN A 95 -15.00 -24.57 -24.04
N ALA A 96 -14.13 -24.08 -24.92
CA ALA A 96 -13.61 -24.81 -26.08
C ALA A 96 -12.68 -25.98 -25.71
N ASP A 97 -12.08 -25.95 -24.52
CA ASP A 97 -11.16 -26.98 -24.04
C ASP A 97 -11.90 -28.10 -23.28
N GLN A 98 -13.20 -27.93 -23.02
CA GLN A 98 -14.01 -28.90 -22.28
C GLN A 98 -14.60 -29.96 -23.23
N ALA A 99 -14.65 -31.20 -22.75
CA ALA A 99 -15.25 -32.31 -23.49
C ALA A 99 -16.78 -32.19 -23.58
N ASP A 100 -17.34 -32.81 -24.62
CA ASP A 100 -18.79 -33.01 -24.81
C ASP A 100 -19.63 -31.72 -24.79
N GLY A 101 -19.03 -30.58 -25.11
CA GLY A 101 -19.70 -29.27 -25.11
C GLY A 101 -20.07 -28.77 -23.71
N LYS A 102 -19.46 -29.35 -22.67
CA LYS A 102 -19.56 -28.86 -21.30
C LYS A 102 -19.05 -27.41 -21.22
N LYS A 103 -19.70 -26.59 -20.39
CA LYS A 103 -19.19 -25.26 -20.05
C LYS A 103 -18.32 -25.35 -18.80
N CYS A 104 -17.35 -24.45 -18.70
CA CYS A 104 -16.59 -24.25 -17.47
C CYS A 104 -17.52 -24.04 -16.28
N SER A 105 -17.09 -24.49 -15.11
CA SER A 105 -17.67 -24.02 -13.85
C SER A 105 -17.30 -22.56 -13.61
N ASP A 106 -17.98 -21.94 -12.65
CA ASP A 106 -17.79 -20.55 -12.25
C ASP A 106 -16.75 -20.48 -11.12
N TYR A 107 -15.58 -19.89 -11.38
CA TYR A 107 -14.45 -19.85 -10.45
C TYR A 107 -14.16 -18.45 -9.91
N ARG A 108 -13.63 -18.44 -8.70
CA ARG A 108 -13.01 -17.28 -8.07
C ARG A 108 -11.54 -17.56 -7.79
N VAL A 109 -10.72 -16.52 -7.79
CA VAL A 109 -9.28 -16.59 -7.52
C VAL A 109 -8.84 -15.71 -6.38
N ARG A 110 -7.73 -16.07 -5.74
CA ARG A 110 -6.98 -15.18 -4.85
C ARG A 110 -5.49 -15.38 -5.05
N PHE A 111 -4.72 -14.37 -4.68
CA PHE A 111 -3.28 -14.33 -4.88
C PHE A 111 -2.57 -14.27 -3.55
N SER A 112 -1.46 -14.98 -3.45
CA SER A 112 -0.55 -14.82 -2.33
C SER A 112 0.47 -13.74 -2.65
N CYS A 113 0.68 -12.85 -1.70
CA CYS A 113 1.62 -11.75 -1.81
C CYS A 113 2.70 -11.88 -0.74
N PRO A 114 3.94 -11.42 -1.02
CA PRO A 114 4.97 -11.33 0.00
C PRO A 114 4.46 -10.55 1.22
N GLU A 115 4.88 -10.93 2.43
CA GLU A 115 4.52 -10.24 3.69
C GLU A 115 4.71 -8.72 3.61
N SER A 116 5.79 -8.27 2.93
CA SER A 116 6.08 -6.86 2.68
C SER A 116 5.02 -6.12 1.87
N TYR A 117 4.06 -6.81 1.27
CA TYR A 117 2.89 -6.21 0.63
C TYR A 117 1.69 -6.14 1.57
N CYS A 118 1.65 -7.05 2.53
CA CYS A 118 0.50 -7.37 3.37
C CYS A 118 0.55 -6.63 4.71
N ASP A 119 1.75 -6.51 5.27
CA ASP A 119 2.05 -5.89 6.57
C ASP A 119 2.89 -4.61 6.43
N THR A 120 3.00 -4.03 5.23
CA THR A 120 3.65 -2.72 5.14
C THR A 120 2.70 -1.62 5.56
N ASP A 121 3.01 -1.04 6.72
CA ASP A 121 2.95 0.41 6.86
C ASP A 121 3.61 1.01 5.60
N VAL A 122 2.79 1.62 4.76
CA VAL A 122 3.25 2.32 3.57
C VAL A 122 3.10 3.81 3.80
N CYS A 123 4.09 4.56 3.36
CA CYS A 123 4.01 6.01 3.29
C CYS A 123 3.65 6.40 1.86
N TRP A 124 2.84 7.45 1.72
CA TRP A 124 2.55 8.04 0.43
C TRP A 124 3.54 9.16 0.14
N THR A 125 4.07 9.18 -1.07
CA THR A 125 4.79 10.35 -1.57
C THR A 125 3.85 11.56 -1.67
N LYS A 126 4.44 12.75 -1.85
CA LYS A 126 3.68 13.89 -2.38
C LYS A 126 3.08 13.54 -3.76
N TRP A 127 2.16 14.38 -4.20
CA TRP A 127 1.68 14.36 -5.58
C TRP A 127 2.74 14.90 -6.53
N TYR A 128 2.81 14.27 -7.71
CA TYR A 128 3.66 14.63 -8.84
C TYR A 128 2.79 14.83 -10.07
N ASP A 129 3.13 15.87 -10.83
CA ASP A 129 2.52 16.27 -12.08
C ASP A 129 3.66 16.81 -12.93
N ARG A 130 4.11 15.99 -13.88
CA ARG A 130 5.27 16.22 -14.74
C ARG A 130 4.83 16.62 -16.14
N ASP A 131 3.70 16.10 -16.61
CA ASP A 131 3.29 16.18 -18.00
C ASP A 131 1.78 16.32 -18.14
N GLY A 132 1.32 17.49 -18.58
CA GLY A 132 -0.10 17.72 -18.84
C GLY A 132 -0.57 17.15 -20.19
N PRO A 133 -1.86 17.25 -20.52
CA PRO A 133 -2.51 16.53 -21.63
C PRO A 133 -2.16 17.03 -23.04
N SER A 134 -1.18 17.93 -23.16
CA SER A 134 -0.77 18.51 -24.44
C SER A 134 -0.04 17.49 -25.32
N GLY A 135 -0.03 17.71 -26.64
CA GLY A 135 0.62 16.77 -27.56
C GLY A 135 -0.07 15.40 -27.59
N ASP A 136 0.65 14.35 -27.17
CA ASP A 136 0.20 12.95 -27.31
C ASP A 136 -0.60 12.43 -26.10
N GLY A 137 -0.72 13.20 -25.02
CA GLY A 137 -1.46 12.85 -23.82
C GLY A 137 -0.73 13.30 -22.57
N ASP A 138 -1.05 12.68 -21.44
CA ASP A 138 -0.48 12.95 -20.12
C ASP A 138 0.29 11.70 -19.65
N TRP A 139 1.56 11.90 -19.29
CA TRP A 139 2.53 10.84 -19.06
C TRP A 139 3.24 10.95 -17.72
N GLU A 140 2.58 10.58 -16.63
CA GLU A 140 3.19 10.42 -15.30
C GLU A 140 3.97 9.09 -15.11
N THR A 141 4.98 8.84 -15.95
CA THR A 141 5.80 7.61 -15.88
C THR A 141 6.73 7.59 -14.67
N LEU A 142 6.82 6.45 -13.98
CA LEU A 142 7.66 6.29 -12.78
C LEU A 142 9.13 6.63 -13.06
N SER A 143 9.68 6.13 -14.18
CA SER A 143 11.09 6.31 -14.52
C SER A 143 11.47 7.78 -14.73
N ALA A 144 10.59 8.57 -15.34
CA ALA A 144 10.83 9.98 -15.54
C ALA A 144 10.71 10.75 -14.22
N LEU A 145 9.71 10.42 -13.41
CA LEU A 145 9.52 11.02 -12.09
C LEU A 145 10.69 10.72 -11.13
N GLN A 146 11.21 9.51 -11.12
CA GLN A 146 12.42 9.15 -10.36
C GLN A 146 13.67 9.88 -10.87
N ALA A 147 13.77 10.13 -12.18
CA ALA A 147 14.90 10.86 -12.75
C ALA A 147 14.86 12.36 -12.40
N GLU A 148 13.68 12.97 -12.39
CA GLU A 148 13.48 14.38 -12.02
C GLU A 148 13.46 14.62 -10.50
N HIS A 149 13.13 13.59 -9.73
CA HIS A 149 13.09 13.63 -8.27
C HIS A 149 13.89 12.47 -7.66
N PRO A 150 15.22 12.52 -7.73
CA PRO A 150 16.08 11.51 -7.11
C PRO A 150 15.71 11.32 -5.64
N ASP A 151 15.65 10.06 -5.22
CA ASP A 151 15.40 9.61 -3.84
C ASP A 151 14.07 10.07 -3.22
N ALA A 152 13.18 10.70 -4.00
CA ALA A 152 11.85 11.13 -3.54
C ALA A 152 10.77 10.06 -3.75
N ILE A 153 11.06 9.06 -4.57
CA ILE A 153 10.18 7.92 -4.88
C ILE A 153 11.05 6.66 -4.80
N CYS A 154 10.62 5.67 -4.02
CA CYS A 154 11.31 4.40 -3.91
C CYS A 154 11.45 3.72 -5.28
N SER A 155 12.51 2.93 -5.47
CA SER A 155 12.78 2.26 -6.74
C SER A 155 11.64 1.35 -7.19
N ASN A 156 10.95 0.71 -6.25
CA ASN A 156 9.82 -0.18 -6.49
C ASN A 156 8.62 0.22 -5.62
N PRO A 157 7.74 1.12 -6.10
CA PRO A 157 6.51 1.47 -5.41
C PRO A 157 5.55 0.29 -5.25
N VAL A 158 4.78 0.32 -4.16
CA VAL A 158 3.79 -0.71 -3.84
C VAL A 158 2.46 -0.41 -4.54
N ALA A 159 2.01 0.85 -4.49
CA ALA A 159 0.78 1.30 -5.14
C ALA A 159 0.98 2.64 -5.86
N LEU A 160 0.03 2.94 -6.76
CA LEU A 160 -0.07 4.22 -7.46
C LEU A 160 -1.51 4.73 -7.36
N GLU A 161 -1.61 5.97 -6.93
CA GLU A 161 -2.84 6.75 -6.97
C GLU A 161 -2.71 7.82 -8.04
N ALA A 162 -3.80 8.05 -8.78
CA ALA A 162 -3.89 9.07 -9.81
C ALA A 162 -5.23 9.78 -9.66
N GLN A 163 -5.22 11.10 -9.84
CA GLN A 163 -6.42 11.93 -9.86
C GLN A 163 -6.18 13.12 -10.77
N THR A 164 -7.26 13.73 -11.26
CA THR A 164 -7.12 14.98 -12.01
C THR A 164 -6.67 16.11 -11.10
N LEU A 165 -6.13 17.19 -11.67
CA LEU A 165 -5.84 18.42 -10.92
C LEU A 165 -7.09 19.04 -10.27
N ALA A 166 -8.28 18.77 -10.83
CA ALA A 166 -9.56 19.14 -10.25
C ALA A 166 -10.01 18.24 -9.07
N GLY A 167 -9.24 17.20 -8.74
CA GLY A 167 -9.52 16.29 -7.63
C GLY A 167 -10.44 15.13 -7.96
N LEU A 168 -10.80 14.94 -9.23
CA LEU A 168 -11.62 13.80 -9.64
C LEU A 168 -10.78 12.53 -9.66
N SER A 169 -11.37 11.43 -9.20
CA SER A 169 -10.79 10.11 -9.45
C SER A 169 -10.72 9.81 -10.95
N VAL A 170 -9.86 8.85 -11.33
CA VAL A 170 -9.77 8.36 -12.70
C VAL A 170 -11.14 7.92 -13.25
N ALA A 171 -11.94 7.23 -12.44
CA ALA A 171 -13.25 6.74 -12.85
C ALA A 171 -14.25 7.88 -13.11
N GLU A 172 -14.25 8.92 -12.27
CA GLU A 172 -15.12 10.09 -12.42
C GLU A 172 -14.74 10.97 -13.61
N ALA A 173 -13.44 11.07 -13.91
CA ALA A 173 -12.96 11.78 -15.10
C ALA A 173 -13.40 11.11 -16.41
N GLY A 174 -13.62 9.79 -16.39
CA GLY A 174 -14.11 9.03 -17.55
C GLY A 174 -13.14 9.01 -18.72
N ASP A 175 -11.84 9.12 -18.46
CA ASP A 175 -10.79 8.99 -19.47
C ASP A 175 -10.43 7.51 -19.67
N VAL A 176 -10.07 7.17 -20.90
CA VAL A 176 -9.56 5.83 -21.22
C VAL A 176 -8.08 5.78 -20.87
N ILE A 177 -7.73 5.15 -19.76
CA ILE A 177 -6.36 5.11 -19.26
C ILE A 177 -5.56 4.01 -19.97
N HIS A 178 -4.47 4.41 -20.63
CA HIS A 178 -3.59 3.46 -21.31
C HIS A 178 -2.81 2.60 -20.32
N LYS A 179 -2.34 3.21 -19.23
CA LYS A 179 -1.57 2.52 -18.19
C LYS A 179 -1.77 3.13 -16.83
N ARG A 180 -1.93 2.27 -15.82
CA ARG A 180 -1.93 2.64 -14.41
C ARG A 180 -1.29 1.51 -13.61
N ASP A 181 0.02 1.61 -13.39
CA ASP A 181 0.81 0.54 -12.80
C ASP A 181 1.90 1.15 -11.90
N PRO A 182 2.08 0.69 -10.64
CA PRO A 182 3.03 1.29 -9.71
C PRO A 182 4.50 1.27 -10.18
N ILE A 183 4.87 0.35 -11.07
CA ILE A 183 6.24 0.17 -11.58
C ILE A 183 6.44 0.89 -12.93
N LYS A 184 5.35 1.17 -13.66
CA LYS A 184 5.42 1.84 -14.97
C LYS A 184 4.93 3.29 -14.92
N GLY A 185 4.19 3.67 -13.89
CA GLY A 185 3.52 4.95 -13.74
C GLY A 185 2.12 4.97 -14.35
N PHE A 186 1.64 6.18 -14.60
CA PHE A 186 0.34 6.45 -15.20
C PHE A 186 0.52 7.06 -16.59
N VAL A 187 -0.33 6.64 -17.53
CA VAL A 187 -0.31 7.15 -18.91
C VAL A 187 -1.75 7.25 -19.41
N CYS A 188 -2.16 8.45 -19.77
CA CYS A 188 -3.32 8.71 -20.61
C CYS A 188 -2.84 9.16 -21.99
N ARG A 189 -3.34 8.56 -23.07
CA ARG A 189 -2.98 8.96 -24.44
C ARG A 189 -4.17 9.60 -25.12
N ASN A 190 -3.95 10.74 -25.78
CA ASN A 190 -5.00 11.45 -26.52
C ASN A 190 -5.63 10.59 -27.61
N LYS A 191 -4.84 9.73 -28.26
CA LYS A 191 -5.32 8.82 -29.31
C LYS A 191 -6.25 7.70 -28.81
N ASP A 192 -6.26 7.41 -27.51
CA ASP A 192 -7.11 6.37 -26.92
C ASP A 192 -8.46 6.96 -26.46
N GLN A 193 -8.60 8.29 -26.47
CA GLN A 193 -9.81 8.97 -26.02
C GLN A 193 -10.90 8.96 -27.11
N PRO A 194 -12.18 9.08 -26.71
CA PRO A 194 -13.29 9.29 -27.64
C PRO A 194 -13.09 10.52 -28.54
N GLU A 195 -13.73 10.52 -29.71
CA GLU A 195 -13.61 11.61 -30.68
C GLU A 195 -13.94 12.98 -30.07
N GLY A 196 -13.05 13.94 -30.26
CA GLY A 196 -13.20 15.31 -29.73
C GLY A 196 -12.82 15.49 -28.26
N LYS A 197 -12.35 14.44 -27.58
CA LYS A 197 -11.84 14.49 -26.20
C LYS A 197 -10.32 14.30 -26.19
N THR A 198 -9.62 15.06 -25.34
CA THR A 198 -8.22 14.82 -24.96
C THR A 198 -8.18 14.31 -23.52
N CYS A 199 -7.04 13.79 -23.10
CA CYS A 199 -6.81 13.46 -21.71
C CYS A 199 -7.10 14.66 -20.80
N SER A 200 -7.61 14.37 -19.61
CA SER A 200 -7.57 15.29 -18.48
C SER A 200 -6.14 15.43 -17.98
N ASP A 201 -5.92 16.46 -17.17
CA ASP A 201 -4.63 16.74 -16.54
C ASP A 201 -4.57 16.02 -15.18
N TYR A 202 -3.65 15.07 -15.05
CA TYR A 202 -3.51 14.16 -13.91
C TYR A 202 -2.25 14.45 -13.11
N ARG A 203 -2.36 14.12 -11.82
CA ARG A 203 -1.23 14.00 -10.91
C ARG A 203 -1.23 12.61 -10.29
N VAL A 204 -0.06 12.10 -9.98
CA VAL A 204 0.14 10.79 -9.34
C VAL A 204 0.84 10.90 -8.00
N ARG A 205 0.58 9.94 -7.12
CA ARG A 205 1.45 9.66 -5.97
C ARG A 205 1.66 8.18 -5.83
N PHE A 206 2.77 7.82 -5.20
CA PHE A 206 3.19 6.44 -5.04
C PHE A 206 3.20 6.09 -3.56
N SER A 207 2.86 4.84 -3.23
CA SER A 207 3.13 4.34 -1.90
C SER A 207 4.47 3.59 -1.90
N CYS A 208 5.27 3.82 -0.88
CA CYS A 208 6.56 3.19 -0.68
C CYS A 208 6.57 2.42 0.64
N PRO A 209 7.42 1.38 0.77
CA PRO A 209 7.63 0.72 2.04
C PRO A 209 8.03 1.75 3.12
N SER A 210 7.52 1.63 4.34
CA SER A 210 7.85 2.54 5.45
C SER A 210 9.35 2.72 5.67
N GLU A 211 10.15 1.65 5.51
CA GLU A 211 11.63 1.66 5.53
C GLU A 211 12.26 2.72 4.60
N PHE A 212 11.69 2.87 3.39
CA PHE A 212 12.15 3.88 2.44
C PHE A 212 11.89 5.28 2.99
N CYS A 213 10.69 5.52 3.52
CA CYS A 213 10.39 6.81 4.11
C CYS A 213 11.19 7.05 5.38
N ALA A 214 11.36 6.07 6.27
CA ALA A 214 12.12 6.20 7.50
C ALA A 214 13.57 6.67 7.27
N THR A 215 14.15 6.37 6.10
CA THR A 215 15.52 6.76 5.74
C THR A 215 15.61 8.04 4.89
N HIS A 216 14.51 8.50 4.29
CA HIS A 216 14.46 9.66 3.38
C HIS A 216 13.57 10.80 3.90
N VAL A 217 13.12 10.68 5.15
CA VAL A 217 12.37 11.73 5.83
C VAL A 217 13.17 12.25 7.02
N CYS A 218 12.91 13.50 7.35
CA CYS A 218 13.25 14.06 8.63
C CYS A 218 11.95 14.29 9.42
N TRP A 219 12.05 14.21 10.74
CA TRP A 219 10.96 14.56 11.62
C TRP A 219 11.11 16.01 12.07
N THR A 220 10.00 16.72 12.17
CA THR A 220 9.97 17.98 12.92
C THR A 220 10.31 17.72 14.39
N ASP A 221 10.65 18.78 15.12
CA ASP A 221 10.56 18.73 16.58
C ASP A 221 9.12 18.39 16.99
N TRP A 222 8.94 17.93 18.24
CA TRP A 222 7.62 17.78 18.81
C TRP A 222 6.92 19.13 18.94
N LEU A 223 5.66 19.16 18.52
CA LEU A 223 4.82 20.33 18.46
C LEU A 223 3.60 20.08 19.35
N ASN A 224 3.38 21.00 20.27
CA ASN A 224 2.19 21.05 21.11
C ASN A 224 1.69 22.50 21.07
N ARG A 225 0.45 22.67 20.63
CA ARG A 225 -0.22 23.95 20.42
C ARG A 225 -1.45 24.05 21.31
N ASP A 226 -2.21 22.97 21.45
CA ASP A 226 -3.43 22.93 22.25
C ASP A 226 -3.22 22.12 23.53
N ASP A 227 -4.12 22.30 24.49
CA ASP A 227 -4.15 21.51 25.72
C ASP A 227 -5.59 21.06 25.97
N PRO A 228 -5.81 19.80 26.40
CA PRO A 228 -7.13 19.20 26.55
C PRO A 228 -8.06 19.96 27.51
N SER A 229 -7.50 20.70 28.46
CA SER A 229 -8.22 21.53 29.43
C SER A 229 -8.42 22.97 28.97
N GLY A 230 -7.56 23.47 28.07
CA GLY A 230 -7.58 24.86 27.60
C GLY A 230 -8.80 25.19 26.76
N SER A 231 -9.09 24.36 25.76
CA SER A 231 -10.29 24.48 24.90
C SER A 231 -11.55 23.89 25.54
N GLY A 232 -11.37 22.97 26.50
CA GLY A 232 -12.42 22.22 27.17
C GLY A 232 -13.12 21.18 26.27
N THR A 233 -12.71 21.05 25.01
CA THR A 233 -13.35 20.15 24.03
C THR A 233 -12.48 18.94 23.68
N GLY A 234 -11.19 19.00 23.94
CA GLY A 234 -10.23 17.98 23.55
C GLY A 234 -8.85 18.59 23.35
N ASP A 235 -7.93 17.76 22.89
CA ASP A 235 -6.59 18.19 22.46
C ASP A 235 -6.49 18.16 20.93
N TRP A 236 -6.12 19.30 20.35
CA TRP A 236 -6.25 19.59 18.92
C TRP A 236 -4.92 20.06 18.32
N GLU A 237 -4.18 19.10 17.79
CA GLU A 237 -2.91 19.33 17.09
C GLU A 237 -3.12 19.36 15.58
N CYS A 238 -3.95 20.32 15.14
CA CYS A 238 -4.40 20.46 13.76
C CYS A 238 -3.30 21.03 12.83
N LEU A 239 -3.06 20.36 11.70
CA LEU A 239 -2.06 20.76 10.72
C LEU A 239 -2.33 22.17 10.13
N ALA A 240 -3.60 22.50 9.90
CA ALA A 240 -3.99 23.79 9.33
C ALA A 240 -3.64 24.97 10.26
N ASP A 241 -3.73 24.77 11.58
CA ASP A 241 -3.40 25.80 12.57
C ASP A 241 -1.89 26.04 12.60
N TYR A 242 -1.09 24.98 12.50
CA TYR A 242 0.36 25.10 12.37
C TYR A 242 0.78 25.88 11.11
N TYR A 243 0.18 25.60 9.95
CA TYR A 243 0.47 26.38 8.74
C TYR A 243 0.16 27.86 8.86
N LYS A 244 -0.87 28.20 9.62
CA LYS A 244 -1.30 29.59 9.85
C LYS A 244 -0.42 30.30 10.87
N GLU A 245 -0.12 29.64 11.98
CA GLU A 245 0.51 30.27 13.15
C GLU A 245 2.03 30.12 13.17
N ARG A 246 2.55 29.03 12.61
CA ARG A 246 3.98 28.70 12.58
C ARG A 246 4.41 28.27 11.16
N PRO A 247 4.31 29.16 10.16
CA PRO A 247 4.63 28.81 8.78
C PRO A 247 6.07 28.34 8.63
N GLY A 248 6.25 27.21 7.94
CA GLY A 248 7.57 26.65 7.66
C GLY A 248 8.15 25.73 8.74
N VAL A 249 7.44 25.49 9.85
CA VAL A 249 7.86 24.46 10.84
C VAL A 249 7.52 23.04 10.39
N ILE A 250 6.51 22.91 9.53
CA ILE A 250 6.10 21.67 8.88
C ILE A 250 6.13 21.92 7.36
N CYS A 251 6.60 20.94 6.59
CA CYS A 251 6.57 20.97 5.13
C CYS A 251 5.13 21.03 4.61
N GLN A 252 4.91 21.59 3.42
CA GLN A 252 3.58 21.77 2.83
C GLN A 252 2.76 20.47 2.68
N TYR A 253 3.43 19.32 2.57
CA TYR A 253 2.81 18.01 2.44
C TYR A 253 3.54 16.99 3.33
N PRO A 254 3.11 16.81 4.59
CA PRO A 254 3.68 15.84 5.50
C PRO A 254 3.46 14.42 5.00
N LEU A 255 4.46 13.57 5.25
CA LEU A 255 4.49 12.18 4.80
C LEU A 255 4.04 11.20 5.89
N GLY A 256 4.09 11.62 7.16
CA GLY A 256 3.67 10.86 8.32
C GLY A 256 3.43 11.77 9.52
N ILE A 257 2.76 11.23 10.53
CA ILE A 257 2.49 11.89 11.81
C ILE A 257 2.72 10.90 12.93
N GLU A 258 3.32 11.35 14.02
CA GLU A 258 3.38 10.65 15.30
C GLU A 258 2.77 11.53 16.38
N ALA A 259 2.17 10.90 17.38
CA ALA A 259 1.58 11.55 18.54
C ALA A 259 1.99 10.81 19.81
N GLN A 260 2.39 11.56 20.82
CA GLN A 260 2.66 11.03 22.15
C GLN A 260 2.12 12.00 23.20
N THR A 261 1.77 11.48 24.36
CA THR A 261 1.51 12.33 25.52
C THR A 261 2.77 13.12 25.91
N GLN A 262 2.67 14.28 26.56
CA GLN A 262 3.84 14.96 27.15
C GLN A 262 4.65 14.05 28.11
N GLY A 263 4.03 12.99 28.64
CA GLY A 263 4.69 11.96 29.44
C GLY A 263 5.49 10.93 28.62
N GLY A 264 5.56 11.06 27.30
CA GLY A 264 6.31 10.18 26.38
C GLY A 264 5.63 8.85 26.07
N LYS A 265 4.37 8.65 26.48
CA LYS A 265 3.59 7.47 26.06
C LYS A 265 3.03 7.67 24.67
N THR A 266 3.12 6.66 23.83
CA THR A 266 2.43 6.65 22.53
C THR A 266 0.91 6.70 22.73
N ALA A 267 0.18 7.15 21.71
CA ALA A 267 -1.28 7.14 21.74
C ALA A 267 -1.87 5.73 22.05
N ALA A 268 -1.25 4.68 21.52
CA ALA A 268 -1.66 3.30 21.77
C ALA A 268 -1.46 2.86 23.24
N GLU A 269 -0.38 3.32 23.88
CA GLU A 269 -0.09 3.01 25.29
C GLU A 269 -0.89 3.90 26.27
N ALA A 270 -1.24 5.11 25.84
CA ALA A 270 -2.00 6.06 26.67
C ALA A 270 -3.44 5.57 26.93
N GLY A 271 -4.04 4.89 25.95
CA GLY A 271 -5.36 4.27 26.07
C GLY A 271 -6.53 5.22 25.79
N ASP A 272 -6.26 6.44 25.30
CA ASP A 272 -7.31 7.33 24.81
C ASP A 272 -7.87 6.84 23.48
N VAL A 273 -9.14 7.15 23.24
CA VAL A 273 -9.79 7.01 21.93
C VAL A 273 -9.36 8.19 21.07
N ILE A 274 -8.52 7.92 20.06
CA ILE A 274 -8.05 8.94 19.12
C ILE A 274 -9.10 9.14 18.03
N HIS A 275 -9.66 10.35 17.97
CA HIS A 275 -10.70 10.70 17.00
C HIS A 275 -10.13 10.73 15.58
N LYS A 276 -8.95 11.33 15.41
CA LYS A 276 -8.29 11.43 14.11
C LYS A 276 -6.77 11.58 14.25
N MET A 277 -6.04 10.92 13.38
CA MET A 277 -4.58 11.04 13.28
C MET A 277 -4.13 10.75 11.86
N ASP A 278 -3.90 11.80 11.06
CA ASP A 278 -3.42 11.68 9.69
C ASP A 278 -2.69 12.94 9.22
N THR A 279 -2.00 12.86 8.08
CA THR A 279 -1.16 13.94 7.54
C THR A 279 -1.93 15.05 6.84
N THR A 280 -3.26 14.96 6.77
CA THR A 280 -4.12 16.01 6.19
C THR A 280 -4.78 16.87 7.25
N THR A 281 -5.10 16.25 8.39
CA THR A 281 -5.82 16.91 9.49
C THR A 281 -4.89 17.24 10.64
N GLY A 282 -3.91 16.39 10.93
CA GLY A 282 -3.13 16.43 12.17
C GLY A 282 -3.64 15.37 13.15
N PHE A 283 -3.65 15.72 14.43
CA PHE A 283 -4.15 14.86 15.51
C PHE A 283 -5.29 15.53 16.26
N VAL A 284 -6.30 14.74 16.60
CA VAL A 284 -7.46 15.17 17.37
C VAL A 284 -7.82 14.09 18.38
N CYS A 285 -7.85 14.49 19.65
CA CYS A 285 -8.47 13.73 20.73
C CYS A 285 -9.64 14.54 21.29
N LEU A 286 -10.85 13.96 21.39
CA LEU A 286 -12.03 14.64 21.91
C LEU A 286 -12.30 14.22 23.35
N ASN A 287 -12.42 15.18 24.27
CA ASN A 287 -12.74 14.90 25.68
C ASN A 287 -14.06 14.11 25.83
N ALA A 288 -15.02 14.40 24.96
CA ALA A 288 -16.34 13.76 24.96
C ALA A 288 -16.31 12.27 24.56
N GLU A 289 -15.22 11.80 23.95
CA GLU A 289 -15.05 10.40 23.53
C GLU A 289 -14.26 9.57 24.56
N GLN A 290 -13.74 10.21 25.62
CA GLN A 290 -12.92 9.54 26.63
C GLN A 290 -13.76 9.05 27.81
N ASP A 291 -13.55 7.81 28.23
CA ASP A 291 -14.15 7.25 29.45
C ASP A 291 -13.73 8.03 30.72
N GLY A 292 -12.50 8.57 30.72
CA GLY A 292 -11.98 9.44 31.77
C GLY A 292 -12.48 10.88 31.72
N GLY A 293 -13.23 11.26 30.68
CA GLY A 293 -13.83 12.58 30.46
C GLY A 293 -12.85 13.68 30.02
N ILE A 294 -11.56 13.39 29.89
CA ILE A 294 -10.55 14.30 29.36
C ILE A 294 -9.47 13.50 28.63
N CYS A 295 -8.99 14.03 27.52
CA CYS A 295 -7.80 13.51 26.83
C CYS A 295 -6.54 13.75 27.67
N TYR A 296 -5.51 12.93 27.46
CA TYR A 296 -4.15 13.36 27.81
C TYR A 296 -3.73 14.55 26.95
N ASP A 297 -2.72 15.28 27.42
CA ASP A 297 -2.07 16.35 26.66
C ASP A 297 -1.02 15.73 25.74
N TYR A 298 -1.24 15.85 24.44
CA TYR A 298 -0.40 15.28 23.39
C TYR A 298 0.50 16.33 22.75
N GLU A 299 1.60 15.84 22.22
CA GLU A 299 2.42 16.54 21.27
C GLU A 299 2.53 15.67 20.01
N VAL A 300 2.64 16.33 18.86
CA VAL A 300 2.78 15.68 17.56
C VAL A 300 4.09 16.04 16.89
N ARG A 301 4.57 15.16 16.03
CA ARG A 301 5.60 15.50 15.05
C ARG A 301 5.21 14.98 13.69
N PHE A 302 5.65 15.69 12.67
CA PHE A 302 5.38 15.34 11.28
C PHE A 302 6.66 14.92 10.60
N SER A 303 6.59 13.90 9.73
CA SER A 303 7.70 13.59 8.85
C SER A 303 7.57 14.35 7.55
N CYS A 304 8.72 14.84 7.07
CA CYS A 304 8.85 15.66 5.88
C CYS A 304 9.95 15.08 4.98
N PRO A 305 9.93 15.34 3.66
CA PRO A 305 11.03 14.95 2.79
C PRO A 305 12.37 15.48 3.32
N SER A 306 13.45 14.70 3.25
CA SER A 306 14.79 15.10 3.73
C SER A 306 15.22 16.51 3.28
N SER A 307 14.94 16.86 2.01
CA SER A 307 15.17 18.20 1.44
C SER A 307 14.54 19.36 2.21
N PHE A 308 13.51 19.12 3.02
CA PHE A 308 12.92 20.13 3.91
C PHE A 308 13.87 20.49 5.05
N CYS A 309 14.57 19.51 5.63
CA CYS A 309 15.46 19.69 6.76
C CYS A 309 16.91 20.02 6.38
N GLU A 310 17.26 19.87 5.11
CA GLU A 310 18.56 20.29 4.57
C GLU A 310 18.65 21.80 4.32
N LYS A 311 17.59 22.56 4.59
CA LYS A 311 17.62 24.02 4.47
C LYS A 311 18.47 24.62 5.60
N PRO A 312 19.46 25.47 5.28
CA PRO A 312 20.37 26.06 6.26
C PRO A 312 19.70 27.08 7.18
#